data_AF-A0A496W2H2-F1
#
_entry.id   AF-A0A496W2H2-F1
#
_cell.length_a   1.000
_cell.length_b   1.000
_cell.length_c   1.000
_cell.angle_alpha   90.00
_cell.angle_beta   90.00
_cell.angle_gamma   90.00
#
_symmetry.space_group_name_H-M   'P 1'
#
loop_
_entity.id
_entity.type
_entity.pdbx_description
1 polymer ?
#
loop_
_entity_poly.entity_id
_entity_poly.type
_entity_poly.pdbx_seq_one_letter_code
_entity_poly.pdbx_strand_id
1 'polypeptide(L)'
;MKHILFLVMGICLLLIAFFYEPLYALFPGFFEPIYQLIKDIGIDIFYITGTIALILGVFSWLPTWISLLLFIVLGVAGGYYLMDKNVSIKIGEQEIIVVP
;
A
#
# COMPACT_ATOMS: atom_id res chain seq x y z
N MET A 1 -0.76 22.35 -0.61
CA MET A 1 -1.41 22.01 0.69
C MET A 1 -2.03 20.62 0.71
N LYS A 2 -2.95 20.26 -0.19
CA LYS A 2 -3.57 18.92 -0.19
C LYS A 2 -2.57 17.75 -0.32
N HIS A 3 -1.57 17.87 -1.20
CA HIS A 3 -0.52 16.85 -1.38
C HIS A 3 0.34 16.61 -0.13
N ILE A 4 0.67 17.68 0.62
CA ILE A 4 1.43 17.57 1.88
C ILE A 4 0.61 16.80 2.91
N LEU A 5 -0.69 17.07 2.98
CA LEU A 5 -1.59 16.38 3.91
C LEU A 5 -1.67 14.88 3.62
N PHE A 6 -1.77 14.48 2.35
CA PHE A 6 -1.74 13.07 1.96
C PHE A 6 -0.39 12.41 2.25
N LEU A 7 0.72 13.12 2.02
CA LEU A 7 2.07 12.65 2.38
C LEU A 7 2.21 12.42 3.88
N VAL A 8 1.85 13.41 4.70
CA VAL A 8 1.95 13.31 6.16
C VAL A 8 1.03 12.21 6.68
N MET A 9 -0.21 12.13 6.18
CA MET A 9 -1.15 11.08 6.57
C MET A 9 -0.63 9.68 6.20
N GLY A 10 -0.11 9.50 4.99
CA GLY A 10 0.47 8.24 4.55
C GLY A 10 1.66 7.81 5.41
N ILE A 11 2.58 8.73 5.71
CA ILE A 11 3.72 8.48 6.60
C ILE A 11 3.24 8.11 8.00
N CYS A 12 2.29 8.85 8.58
CA CYS A 12 1.77 8.55 9.91
C CYS A 12 1.12 7.17 9.98
N LEU A 13 0.30 6.80 8.98
CA LEU A 13 -0.34 5.47 8.93
C LEU A 13 0.70 4.36 8.84
N LEU A 14 1.75 4.52 8.03
CA LEU A 14 2.82 3.54 7.90
C LEU A 14 3.68 3.43 9.16
N LEU A 15 3.97 4.56 9.81
CA LEU A 15 4.69 4.56 11.09
C LEU A 15 3.88 3.86 12.18
N ILE A 16 2.57 4.11 12.24
CA ILE A 16 1.69 3.40 13.17
C ILE A 16 1.71 1.90 12.84
N ALA A 17 1.53 1.51 11.58
CA ALA A 17 1.60 0.11 11.17
C ALA A 17 2.94 -0.55 11.54
N PHE A 18 4.05 0.17 11.40
CA PHE A 18 5.38 -0.39 11.68
C PHE A 18 5.69 -0.47 13.18
N PHE A 19 5.21 0.49 13.97
CA PHE A 19 5.61 0.65 15.37
C PHE A 19 4.50 0.34 16.38
N TYR A 20 3.30 -0.09 15.96
CA TYR A 20 2.19 -0.33 16.89
C TYR A 20 2.51 -1.32 18.02
N GLU A 21 3.19 -2.42 17.72
CA GLU A 21 3.62 -3.42 18.71
C GLU A 21 4.68 -2.85 19.69
N PRO A 22 5.81 -2.28 19.22
CA PRO A 22 6.77 -1.63 20.11
C PRO A 22 6.15 -0.51 20.97
N LEU A 23 5.27 0.31 20.39
CA LEU A 23 4.62 1.41 21.09
C LEU A 23 3.65 0.91 22.16
N TYR A 24 2.89 -0.15 21.85
CA TYR A 24 2.03 -0.81 22.81
C TYR A 24 2.82 -1.46 23.95
N ALA A 25 3.97 -2.08 23.66
CA ALA A 25 4.83 -2.65 24.69
C ALA A 25 5.41 -1.60 25.65
N LEU A 26 5.73 -0.41 25.15
CA LEU A 26 6.29 0.69 25.95
C LEU A 26 5.22 1.46 26.73
N PHE A 27 4.04 1.67 26.14
CA PHE A 27 2.97 2.49 26.71
C PHE A 27 1.60 1.83 26.50
N PRO A 28 1.33 0.68 27.14
CA PRO A 28 0.14 -0.12 26.87
C PRO A 28 -1.15 0.67 27.09
N GLY A 29 -1.28 1.38 28.22
CA GLY A 29 -2.52 2.13 28.53
C GLY A 29 -2.86 3.26 27.55
N PHE A 30 -1.88 3.84 26.85
CA PHE A 30 -2.14 4.90 25.86
C PHE A 30 -2.41 4.34 24.46
N PHE A 31 -1.76 3.22 24.12
CA PHE A 31 -1.84 2.62 22.78
C PHE A 31 -2.83 1.46 22.67
N GLU A 32 -3.44 1.02 23.77
CA GLU A 32 -4.44 -0.07 23.75
C GLU A 32 -5.59 0.15 22.75
N PRO A 33 -6.19 1.36 22.63
CA PRO A 33 -7.24 1.59 21.63
C PRO A 33 -6.72 1.44 20.20
N ILE A 34 -5.50 1.90 19.93
CA ILE A 34 -4.86 1.82 18.61
C ILE A 34 -4.52 0.37 18.28
N TYR A 35 -3.98 -0.36 19.26
CA TYR A 35 -3.63 -1.78 19.11
C TYR A 35 -4.87 -2.65 18.85
N GLN A 36 -5.97 -2.43 19.59
CA GLN A 36 -7.24 -3.11 19.35
C GLN A 36 -7.80 -2.79 17.96
N LEU A 37 -7.78 -1.52 17.56
CA LEU A 37 -8.26 -1.10 16.26
C LEU A 37 -7.44 -1.73 15.10
N ILE A 38 -6.12 -1.81 15.23
CA ILE A 38 -5.27 -2.49 14.25
C ILE A 38 -5.54 -4.00 14.23
N LYS A 39 -5.80 -4.61 15.40
CA LYS A 39 -6.11 -6.03 15.51
C LYS A 39 -7.46 -6.38 14.87
N ASP A 40 -8.46 -5.52 15.00
CA ASP A 40 -9.81 -5.75 14.48
C ASP A 40 -9.88 -5.51 12.96
N ILE A 41 -9.21 -4.46 12.47
CA ILE A 41 -9.21 -4.07 11.05
C ILE A 41 -8.18 -4.89 10.25
N GLY A 42 -7.08 -5.26 10.88
CA GLY A 42 -5.92 -5.87 10.23
C GLY A 42 -4.88 -4.82 9.84
N ILE A 43 -3.63 -5.11 10.20
CA ILE A 43 -2.47 -4.25 9.90
C ILE A 43 -2.24 -4.02 8.41
N ASP A 44 -2.61 -4.98 7.57
CA ASP A 44 -2.48 -4.90 6.13
C ASP A 44 -3.27 -3.71 5.55
N ILE A 45 -4.42 -3.37 6.14
CA ILE A 45 -5.23 -2.23 5.71
C ILE A 45 -4.49 -0.92 5.98
N PHE A 46 -3.75 -0.81 7.07
CA PHE A 46 -2.91 0.35 7.36
C PHE A 46 -1.75 0.47 6.36
N TYR A 47 -1.09 -0.64 6.03
CA TYR A 47 -0.04 -0.65 5.01
C TYR A 47 -0.58 -0.26 3.64
N ILE A 48 -1.71 -0.82 3.21
CA ILE A 48 -2.33 -0.52 1.92
C ILE A 48 -2.78 0.95 1.89
N THR A 49 -3.54 1.39 2.88
CA THR A 49 -4.07 2.76 2.94
C THR A 49 -2.97 3.80 3.05
N GLY A 50 -1.96 3.55 3.88
CA GLY A 50 -0.79 4.42 4.02
C GLY A 50 0.03 4.52 2.73
N THR A 51 0.24 3.39 2.05
CA THR A 51 0.94 3.35 0.76
C THR A 51 0.15 4.08 -0.33
N ILE A 52 -1.17 3.88 -0.41
CA ILE A 52 -2.03 4.60 -1.37
C ILE A 52 -2.00 6.10 -1.10
N ALA A 53 -2.10 6.53 0.17
CA ALA A 53 -2.03 7.94 0.54
C ALA A 53 -0.68 8.57 0.16
N LEU A 54 0.43 7.84 0.34
CA LEU A 54 1.75 8.27 -0.13
C LEU A 54 1.79 8.42 -1.65
N ILE A 55 1.31 7.42 -2.39
CA ILE A 55 1.27 7.46 -3.85
C ILE A 55 0.45 8.67 -4.31
N LEU A 56 -0.74 8.88 -3.77
CA LEU A 56 -1.58 10.04 -4.08
C LEU A 56 -0.88 11.37 -3.73
N GLY A 57 -0.20 11.45 -2.59
CA GLY A 57 0.57 12.63 -2.19
C GLY A 57 1.71 12.96 -3.17
N VAL A 58 2.46 11.95 -3.59
CA VAL A 58 3.56 12.07 -4.55
C VAL A 58 3.05 12.45 -5.94
N PHE A 59 2.05 11.73 -6.46
CA PHE A 59 1.47 11.98 -7.77
C PHE A 59 0.74 13.32 -7.87
N SER A 60 0.15 13.81 -6.77
CA SER A 60 -0.52 15.11 -6.73
C SER A 60 0.44 16.31 -6.59
N TRP A 61 1.71 16.06 -6.29
CA TRP A 61 2.77 17.09 -6.26
C TRP A 61 3.61 17.12 -7.53
N LEU A 62 3.77 15.97 -8.21
CA LEU A 62 4.58 15.86 -9.41
C LEU A 62 3.95 16.53 -10.64
N PRO A 63 4.75 17.18 -11.51
CA PRO A 63 4.32 17.60 -12.84
C PRO A 63 3.83 16.40 -13.67
N THR A 64 2.81 16.62 -14.51
CA THR A 64 2.11 15.57 -15.28
C THR A 64 3.05 14.64 -16.05
N TRP A 65 4.08 15.20 -16.70
CA TRP A 65 5.05 14.43 -17.48
C TRP A 65 5.93 13.52 -16.62
N ILE A 66 6.30 13.97 -15.42
CA ILE A 66 7.10 13.16 -14.48
C ILE A 66 6.21 12.08 -13.86
N SER A 67 4.97 12.40 -13.52
CA SER A 67 3.97 11.44 -13.04
C SER A 67 3.72 10.32 -14.06
N LEU A 68 3.59 10.66 -15.34
CA LEU A 68 3.42 9.68 -16.42
C LEU A 68 4.64 8.78 -16.59
N LEU A 69 5.85 9.35 -16.54
CA LEU A 69 7.09 8.57 -16.57
C LEU A 69 7.18 7.64 -15.35
N LEU A 70 6.89 8.14 -14.16
CA LEU A 70 6.91 7.34 -12.92
C LEU A 70 5.90 6.20 -12.98
N PHE A 71 4.70 6.44 -13.52
CA PHE A 71 3.68 5.41 -13.73
C PHE A 71 4.16 4.30 -14.65
N ILE A 72 4.80 4.64 -15.78
CA ILE A 72 5.36 3.65 -16.71
C ILE A 72 6.47 2.84 -16.03
N VAL A 73 7.39 3.50 -15.33
CA VAL A 73 8.50 2.84 -14.62
C VAL A 73 7.96 1.88 -13.55
N LEU A 74 6.98 2.32 -12.75
CA LEU A 74 6.35 1.48 -11.73
C LEU A 74 5.57 0.31 -12.35
N GLY A 75 4.87 0.53 -13.47
CA GLY A 75 4.17 -0.52 -14.19
C GLY A 75 5.11 -1.60 -14.73
N VAL A 76 6.24 -1.19 -15.33
CA VAL A 76 7.26 -2.13 -15.84
C VAL A 76 7.96 -2.85 -14.70
N ALA A 77 8.38 -2.14 -13.65
CA ALA A 77 9.05 -2.74 -12.49
C ALA A 77 8.12 -3.71 -11.74
N GLY A 78 6.86 -3.31 -11.54
CA GLY A 78 5.84 -4.16 -10.93
C GLY A 78 5.55 -5.39 -11.77
N GLY A 79 5.41 -5.23 -13.09
CA GLY A 79 5.23 -6.35 -14.02
C GLY A 79 6.39 -7.35 -13.98
N TYR A 80 7.62 -6.85 -13.96
CA TYR A 80 8.82 -7.68 -13.84
C TYR A 80 8.87 -8.43 -12.50
N TYR A 81 8.57 -7.75 -11.40
CA TYR A 81 8.52 -8.37 -10.07
C TYR A 81 7.46 -9.49 -9.98
N LEU A 82 6.28 -9.29 -10.57
CA LEU A 82 5.23 -10.31 -10.56
C LEU A 82 5.57 -11.51 -11.45
N MET A 83 6.24 -11.28 -12.58
CA MET A 83 6.75 -12.34 -13.44
C MET A 83 7.79 -13.20 -12.71
N ASP A 84 8.71 -12.58 -11.96
CA ASP A 84 9.71 -13.28 -11.13
C ASP A 84 9.06 -14.08 -9.98
N LYS A 85 7.97 -13.57 -9.40
CA LYS A 85 7.21 -14.25 -8.34
C LYS A 85 6.26 -15.34 -8.85
N ASN A 86 6.28 -15.66 -10.15
CA ASN A 86 5.42 -16.66 -10.78
C ASN A 86 3.92 -16.39 -10.56
N VAL A 87 3.56 -15.12 -10.34
CA VAL A 87 2.17 -14.68 -10.17
C VAL A 87 1.57 -14.53 -11.55
N SER A 88 0.88 -15.56 -12.04
CA SER A 88 0.15 -15.48 -13.31
C SER A 88 -1.12 -14.66 -13.10
N ILE A 89 -1.17 -13.45 -13.64
CA ILE A 89 -2.41 -12.68 -13.74
C ILE A 89 -3.26 -13.33 -14.85
N LYS A 90 -4.14 -14.26 -14.49
CA LYS A 90 -5.13 -14.79 -15.44
C LYS A 90 -6.18 -13.71 -15.70
N ILE A 91 -6.20 -13.19 -16.91
CA ILE A 91 -7.26 -12.30 -17.39
C ILE A 91 -8.32 -13.19 -18.05
N GLY A 92 -9.38 -13.51 -17.29
CA GLY A 92 -10.57 -14.23 -17.77
C GLY A 92 -10.63 -15.72 -17.39
N GLU A 93 -11.84 -16.16 -17.06
CA GLU A 93 -12.25 -17.58 -17.07
C GLU A 93 -12.48 -18.01 -18.52
N GLN A 94 -11.46 -18.53 -19.19
CA GLN A 94 -11.68 -19.43 -20.32
C GLN A 94 -11.00 -20.76 -20.00
N GLU A 95 -11.79 -21.65 -19.40
CA GLU A 95 -11.51 -23.08 -19.41
C GLU A 95 -11.56 -23.55 -20.87
N ILE A 96 -10.39 -23.84 -21.46
CA ILE A 96 -10.34 -24.64 -22.68
C ILE A 96 -10.59 -26.08 -22.25
N ILE A 97 -11.84 -26.52 -22.35
CA ILE A 97 -12.22 -27.92 -22.20
C ILE A 97 -11.60 -28.68 -23.36
N VAL A 98 -10.58 -29.48 -23.09
CA VAL A 98 -10.11 -30.51 -24.03
C VAL A 98 -11.10 -31.66 -23.92
N VAL A 99 -12.02 -31.73 -24.88
CA VAL A 99 -12.89 -32.89 -25.11
C VAL A 99 -12.00 -34.04 -25.62
N PRO A 100 -12.20 -35.30 -25.16
CA PRO A 100 -11.31 -36.43 -25.42
C PRO A 100 -11.02 -36.70 -26.90
#